data_AF-A0AAU2LGE5-F1
#
_entry.id   AF-A0AAU2LGE5-F1
#
_cell.length_a   1.000
_cell.length_b   1.000
_cell.length_c   1.000
_cell.angle_alpha   90.00
_cell.angle_beta   90.00
_cell.angle_gamma   90.00
#
_symmetry.space_group_name_H-M   'P 1'
#
loop_
_entity.id
_entity.type
_entity.pdbx_description
1 polymer ?
#
loop_
_entity_poly.entity_id
_entity_poly.type
_entity_poly.pdbx_seq_one_letter_code
_entity_poly.pdbx_strand_id
1 'polypeptide(L)'
;MGAADEQDHQDGEGWLTKAEVREIWPQIRPMSITAVARANSVRTSAAPSLDLTREPTYHAADVRHVAARIARGEADVAPWQRADSDAARDDATPSPPVRQPVGWGPENVPGLILLAIIVGLILWGLASPDNHGTVTDFVR
;
A
#
# COMPACT_ATOMS: atom_id res chain seq x y z
N MET A 1 -41.36 -21.37 22.65
CA MET A 1 -40.48 -20.87 23.73
C MET A 1 -39.32 -21.85 23.83
N GLY A 2 -38.06 -21.54 23.55
CA GLY A 2 -37.40 -20.32 23.09
C GLY A 2 -36.05 -20.76 22.47
N ALA A 3 -35.64 -20.12 21.38
CA ALA A 3 -34.37 -20.38 20.71
C ALA A 3 -33.88 -19.07 20.06
N ALA A 4 -33.84 -18.00 20.86
CA ALA A 4 -33.50 -16.65 20.39
C ALA A 4 -32.54 -15.88 21.30
N ASP A 5 -32.12 -16.42 22.46
CA ASP A 5 -31.41 -15.62 23.48
C ASP A 5 -29.94 -16.04 23.70
N GLU A 6 -29.30 -16.71 22.74
CA GLU A 6 -27.89 -17.14 22.86
C GLU A 6 -26.96 -16.56 21.79
N GLN A 7 -27.34 -15.41 21.22
CA GLN A 7 -26.50 -14.66 20.27
C GLN A 7 -26.22 -13.21 20.69
N ASP A 8 -26.59 -12.79 21.90
CA ASP A 8 -26.66 -11.36 22.25
C ASP A 8 -25.75 -10.96 23.43
N HIS A 9 -24.65 -11.69 23.68
CA HIS A 9 -23.79 -11.40 24.85
C HIS A 9 -22.28 -11.53 24.66
N GLN A 10 -21.75 -11.66 23.43
CA GLN A 10 -20.29 -11.59 23.19
C GLN A 10 -19.87 -10.34 22.41
N ASP A 11 -20.82 -9.43 22.21
CA ASP A 11 -20.76 -8.34 21.24
C ASP A 11 -20.01 -7.10 21.72
N GLY A 12 -19.71 -7.05 23.03
CA GLY A 12 -19.15 -5.88 23.69
C GLY A 12 -17.83 -6.11 24.43
N GLU A 13 -17.32 -7.33 24.44
CA GLU A 13 -16.21 -7.74 25.32
C GLU A 13 -14.95 -8.02 24.51
N GLY A 14 -14.36 -7.00 23.91
CA GLY A 14 -13.20 -7.23 23.06
C GLY A 14 -12.50 -5.98 22.57
N TRP A 15 -11.25 -6.19 22.17
CA TRP A 15 -10.42 -5.18 21.54
C TRP A 15 -10.20 -5.57 20.08
N LEU A 16 -10.55 -4.66 19.17
CA LEU A 16 -10.43 -4.82 17.74
C LEU A 16 -9.12 -4.21 17.25
N THR A 17 -8.44 -4.90 16.35
CA THR A 17 -7.34 -4.37 15.57
C THR A 17 -7.83 -3.30 14.59
N LYS A 18 -6.89 -2.50 14.06
CA LYS A 18 -7.21 -1.49 13.04
C LYS A 18 -7.81 -2.12 11.76
N ALA A 19 -7.42 -3.37 11.44
CA ALA A 19 -7.96 -4.11 10.31
C ALA A 19 -9.45 -4.46 10.52
N GLU A 20 -9.82 -4.97 11.69
CA GLU A 20 -11.22 -5.27 12.02
C GLU A 20 -12.08 -4.01 12.09
N VAL A 21 -11.54 -2.90 12.62
CA VAL A 21 -12.25 -1.61 12.60
C VAL A 21 -12.51 -1.13 11.17
N ARG A 22 -11.59 -1.39 10.23
CA ARG A 22 -11.78 -1.04 8.82
C ARG A 22 -12.96 -1.80 8.20
N GLU A 23 -13.16 -3.06 8.56
CA GLU A 23 -14.28 -3.86 8.09
C GLU A 23 -15.62 -3.30 8.60
N ILE A 24 -15.63 -2.77 9.82
CA ILE A 24 -16.83 -2.17 10.44
C ILE A 24 -17.09 -0.74 9.94
N TRP A 25 -16.04 0.01 9.59
CA TRP A 25 -16.13 1.38 9.07
C TRP A 25 -15.67 1.47 7.61
N PRO A 26 -16.38 0.83 6.66
CA PRO A 26 -15.97 0.81 5.26
C PRO A 26 -15.97 2.20 4.61
N GLN A 27 -16.77 3.12 5.14
CA GLN A 27 -16.87 4.52 4.71
C GLN A 27 -15.74 5.41 5.25
N ILE A 28 -14.85 4.91 6.10
CA ILE A 28 -13.73 5.67 6.66
C ILE A 28 -12.43 5.24 6.01
N ARG A 29 -11.58 6.21 5.65
CA ARG A 29 -10.28 5.94 5.04
C ARG A 29 -9.36 5.22 6.05
N PRO A 30 -8.56 4.23 5.61
CA PRO A 30 -7.68 3.46 6.52
C PRO A 30 -6.69 4.34 7.31
N MET A 31 -6.19 5.40 6.69
CA MET A 31 -5.27 6.36 7.33
C MET A 31 -5.97 7.21 8.41
N SER A 32 -7.29 7.35 8.32
CA SER A 32 -8.10 8.22 9.20
C SER A 32 -8.74 7.49 10.37
N ILE A 33 -8.70 6.15 10.42
CA ILE A 33 -9.34 5.33 11.47
C ILE A 33 -8.97 5.82 12.87
N THR A 34 -7.69 6.03 13.15
CA THR A 34 -7.23 6.48 14.47
C THR A 34 -7.73 7.88 14.83
N ALA A 35 -7.78 8.79 13.85
CA ALA A 35 -8.28 10.15 14.06
C ALA A 35 -9.79 10.16 14.34
N VAL A 36 -10.56 9.38 13.57
CA VAL A 36 -12.02 9.24 13.75
C VAL A 36 -12.34 8.57 15.09
N ALA A 37 -11.61 7.51 15.46
CA ALA A 37 -11.75 6.85 16.75
C ALA A 37 -11.52 7.83 17.91
N ARG A 38 -10.46 8.65 17.83
CA ARG A 38 -10.16 9.67 18.84
C ARG A 38 -11.24 10.75 18.92
N ALA A 39 -11.68 11.27 17.77
CA ALA A 39 -12.72 12.31 17.71
C ALA A 39 -14.04 11.83 18.34
N ASN A 40 -14.36 10.55 18.18
CA ASN A 40 -15.59 9.96 18.71
C ASN A 40 -15.39 9.23 20.06
N SER A 41 -14.27 9.47 20.75
CA SER A 41 -13.99 8.94 22.09
C SER A 41 -14.03 7.40 22.20
N VAL A 42 -13.60 6.71 21.15
CA VAL A 42 -13.42 5.25 21.17
C VAL A 42 -12.26 4.90 22.10
N ARG A 43 -12.50 4.02 23.08
CA ARG A 43 -11.44 3.54 23.96
C ARG A 43 -10.40 2.72 23.20
N THR A 44 -9.13 2.88 23.57
CA THR A 44 -8.01 2.14 22.99
C THR A 44 -7.15 1.48 24.07
N SER A 45 -6.66 0.25 23.83
CA SER A 45 -5.91 -0.52 24.85
C SER A 45 -4.42 -0.18 24.93
N ALA A 46 -3.86 0.42 23.87
CA ALA A 46 -2.48 0.88 23.92
C ALA A 46 -2.44 2.13 24.80
N ALA A 47 -1.77 2.01 25.95
CA ALA A 47 -1.28 3.18 26.66
C ALA A 47 -0.47 4.05 25.67
N PRO A 48 -0.37 5.38 25.87
CA PRO A 48 0.62 6.19 25.17
C PRO A 48 2.03 5.71 25.58
N SER A 49 2.49 4.58 25.01
CA SER A 49 3.83 4.08 25.18
C SER A 49 4.74 4.83 24.22
N LEU A 50 5.93 5.17 24.71
CA LEU A 50 7.02 5.77 23.95
C LEU A 50 7.40 4.96 22.69
N ASP A 51 6.97 3.70 22.64
CA ASP A 51 7.13 2.80 21.52
C ASP A 51 6.04 3.06 20.47
N LEU A 52 6.35 3.93 19.51
CA LEU A 52 5.49 4.33 18.39
C LEU A 52 5.15 3.18 17.42
N THR A 53 5.66 1.97 17.68
CA THR A 53 5.55 0.82 16.77
C THR A 53 4.32 -0.04 17.03
N ARG A 54 3.71 0.05 18.22
CA ARG A 54 2.56 -0.80 18.57
C ARG A 54 1.26 -0.14 18.11
N GLU A 55 0.60 -0.74 17.12
CA GLU A 55 -0.72 -0.29 16.70
C GLU A 55 -1.75 -0.44 17.85
N PRO A 56 -2.57 0.59 18.11
CA PRO A 56 -3.62 0.51 19.11
C PRO A 56 -4.72 -0.46 18.69
N THR A 57 -5.27 -1.18 19.66
CA THR A 57 -6.57 -1.86 19.50
C THR A 57 -7.69 -1.03 20.11
N TYR A 58 -8.90 -1.18 19.57
CA TYR A 58 -10.06 -0.31 19.79
C TYR A 58 -11.20 -1.09 20.45
N HIS A 59 -11.91 -0.50 21.41
CA HIS A 59 -12.98 -1.19 22.12
C HIS A 59 -14.16 -1.50 21.19
N ALA A 60 -14.54 -2.78 21.10
CA ALA A 60 -15.50 -3.27 20.09
C ALA A 60 -16.86 -2.57 20.18
N ALA A 61 -17.41 -2.43 21.39
CA ALA A 61 -18.72 -1.78 21.59
C ALA A 61 -18.70 -0.31 21.14
N ASP A 62 -17.60 0.40 21.41
CA ASP A 62 -17.46 1.82 21.08
C ASP A 62 -17.36 1.97 19.56
N VAL A 63 -16.61 1.08 18.90
CA VAL A 63 -16.48 1.04 17.43
C VAL A 63 -17.82 0.81 16.75
N ARG A 64 -18.61 -0.16 17.22
CA ARG A 64 -19.95 -0.44 16.70
C ARG A 64 -20.93 0.70 16.96
N HIS A 65 -20.87 1.30 18.14
CA HIS A 65 -21.68 2.47 18.47
C HIS A 65 -21.39 3.64 17.54
N VAL A 66 -20.10 3.92 17.29
CA VAL A 66 -19.69 4.94 16.33
C VAL A 66 -20.11 4.56 14.92
N ALA A 67 -20.02 3.29 14.51
CA ALA A 67 -20.50 2.86 13.19
C ALA A 67 -21.99 3.22 12.97
N ALA A 68 -22.83 2.96 13.98
CA ALA A 68 -24.24 3.35 13.94
C ALA A 68 -24.42 4.89 13.86
N ARG A 69 -23.61 5.66 14.61
CA ARG A 69 -23.62 7.13 14.52
C ARG A 69 -23.16 7.64 13.15
N ILE A 70 -22.15 7.03 12.52
CA ILE A 70 -21.70 7.42 11.19
C ILE A 70 -22.81 7.15 10.15
N ALA A 71 -23.50 6.01 10.24
CA ALA A 71 -24.64 5.69 9.38
C ALA A 71 -25.80 6.71 9.51
N ARG A 72 -26.01 7.27 10.70
CA ARG A 72 -26.98 8.36 10.94
C ARG A 72 -26.45 9.76 10.61
N GLY A 73 -25.17 9.91 10.26
CA GLY A 73 -24.53 11.20 10.02
C GLY A 73 -24.26 12.02 11.30
N GLU A 74 -24.29 11.38 12.47
CA GLU A 74 -24.13 12.01 13.79
C GLU A 74 -22.70 11.91 14.34
N ALA A 75 -21.84 11.08 13.73
CA ALA A 75 -20.46 10.91 14.15
C ALA A 75 -19.57 12.06 13.67
N ASP A 76 -18.58 12.41 14.48
CA ASP A 76 -17.57 13.42 14.13
C ASP A 76 -16.60 12.85 13.10
N VAL A 77 -16.92 13.04 11.82
CA VAL A 77 -16.12 12.60 10.68
C VAL A 77 -16.01 13.74 9.69
N ALA A 78 -14.79 14.23 9.48
CA ALA A 78 -14.53 15.27 8.50
C ALA A 78 -14.63 14.71 7.06
N PRO A 79 -15.03 15.51 6.05
CA PRO A 79 -15.18 15.04 4.67
C PRO A 79 -13.92 14.38 4.08
N TRP A 80 -12.73 14.84 4.42
CA TRP A 80 -11.46 14.26 3.93
C TRP A 80 -11.09 12.93 4.59
N GLN A 81 -11.75 12.55 5.69
CA GLN A 81 -11.57 11.27 6.39
C GLN A 81 -12.46 10.17 5.84
N ARG A 82 -13.48 10.56 5.07
CA ARG A 82 -14.43 9.66 4.42
C ARG A 82 -13.85 9.08 3.15
N ALA A 83 -14.05 7.79 2.92
CA ALA A 83 -13.62 7.09 1.71
C ALA A 83 -14.59 7.31 0.54
N ASP A 84 -15.83 7.68 0.86
CA ASP A 84 -16.95 7.97 -0.05
C ASP A 84 -17.03 9.44 -0.49
N SER A 85 -16.21 10.32 0.08
CA SER A 85 -16.20 11.75 -0.29
C SER A 85 -15.31 12.00 -1.50
N ASP A 86 -15.64 13.03 -2.31
CA ASP A 86 -14.84 13.41 -3.48
C ASP A 86 -13.38 13.76 -3.11
N ALA A 87 -13.14 14.23 -1.88
CA ALA A 87 -11.79 14.44 -1.32
C ALA A 87 -10.96 13.15 -1.17
N ALA A 88 -11.59 11.97 -1.18
CA ALA A 88 -10.91 10.67 -1.15
C ALA A 88 -10.32 10.30 -2.52
N ARG A 89 -10.80 10.93 -3.60
CA ARG A 89 -10.35 10.66 -4.97
C ARG A 89 -8.89 11.08 -5.20
N ASP A 90 -8.41 12.04 -4.43
CA ASP A 90 -7.01 12.50 -4.46
C ASP A 90 -6.06 11.58 -3.67
N ASP A 91 -6.60 10.79 -2.74
CA ASP A 91 -5.85 9.80 -1.96
C ASP A 91 -5.99 8.37 -2.50
N ALA A 92 -6.92 8.16 -3.43
CA ALA A 92 -6.72 7.22 -4.51
C ALA A 92 -5.65 7.77 -5.47
N THR A 93 -4.42 7.97 -4.97
CA THR A 93 -3.27 7.85 -5.86
C THR A 93 -3.53 6.56 -6.64
N PRO A 94 -3.64 6.60 -7.98
CA PRO A 94 -3.59 5.36 -8.72
C PRO A 94 -2.35 4.67 -8.20
N SER A 95 -2.50 3.47 -7.62
CA SER A 95 -1.32 2.63 -7.44
C SER A 95 -0.62 2.69 -8.79
N PRO A 96 0.66 3.10 -8.88
CA PRO A 96 1.37 3.04 -10.15
C PRO A 96 1.10 1.64 -10.67
N PRO A 97 0.59 1.49 -11.91
CA PRO A 97 0.00 0.25 -12.37
C PRO A 97 0.92 -0.86 -11.92
N VAL A 98 0.37 -1.81 -11.15
CA VAL A 98 1.11 -2.98 -10.68
C VAL A 98 1.89 -3.43 -11.90
N ARG A 99 3.20 -3.22 -11.89
CA ARG A 99 4.05 -3.74 -12.95
C ARG A 99 3.79 -5.21 -12.84
N GLN A 100 3.04 -5.74 -13.81
CA GLN A 100 2.94 -7.17 -14.03
C GLN A 100 4.39 -7.65 -13.92
N PRO A 101 4.68 -8.74 -13.17
CA PRO A 101 6.01 -9.32 -13.24
C PRO A 101 6.29 -9.45 -14.73
N VAL A 102 7.35 -8.79 -15.19
CA VAL A 102 7.69 -8.70 -16.60
C VAL A 102 7.96 -10.13 -17.02
N GLY A 103 6.90 -10.82 -17.44
CA GLY A 103 6.99 -12.03 -18.20
C GLY A 103 7.84 -11.62 -19.38
N TRP A 104 8.93 -12.33 -19.59
CA TRP A 104 9.78 -12.14 -20.75
C TRP A 104 8.98 -12.57 -21.98
N GLY A 105 8.06 -11.70 -22.40
CA GLY A 105 7.25 -11.84 -23.59
C GLY A 105 8.14 -11.75 -24.83
N PRO A 106 7.72 -12.37 -25.93
CA PRO A 106 8.49 -12.41 -27.18
C PRO A 106 8.78 -11.02 -27.76
N GLU A 107 8.08 -9.96 -27.32
CA GLU A 107 8.38 -8.56 -27.63
C GLU A 107 9.77 -8.06 -27.20
N ASN A 108 10.46 -8.70 -26.24
CA ASN A 108 11.81 -8.30 -25.81
C ASN A 108 12.94 -8.95 -26.62
N VAL A 109 12.62 -9.91 -27.50
CA VAL A 109 13.58 -10.62 -28.35
C VAL A 109 14.38 -9.67 -29.26
N PRO A 110 13.78 -8.66 -29.92
CA PRO A 110 14.54 -7.72 -30.75
C PRO A 110 15.55 -6.90 -29.93
N GLY A 111 15.19 -6.53 -28.71
CA GLY A 111 16.08 -5.79 -27.80
C GLY A 111 17.27 -6.62 -27.33
N LEU A 112 17.06 -7.90 -27.02
CA LEU A 112 18.13 -8.82 -26.65
C LEU A 112 19.07 -9.13 -27.83
N ILE A 113 18.54 -9.25 -29.06
CA ILE A 113 19.36 -9.42 -30.26
C ILE A 113 20.25 -8.19 -30.46
N LEU A 114 19.69 -6.98 -30.35
CA LEU A 114 20.47 -5.75 -30.49
C LEU A 114 21.57 -5.65 -29.43
N LEU A 115 21.26 -5.99 -28.18
CA LEU A 115 22.24 -6.00 -27.09
C LEU A 115 23.37 -7.00 -27.37
N ALA A 116 23.04 -8.22 -27.83
CA ALA A 116 24.03 -9.23 -28.16
C ALA A 116 24.96 -8.79 -29.31
N ILE A 117 24.43 -8.08 -30.31
CA ILE A 117 25.23 -7.50 -31.40
C ILE A 117 26.20 -6.44 -30.85
N ILE A 118 25.71 -5.52 -30.00
CA ILE A 118 26.55 -4.47 -29.42
C ILE A 118 27.67 -5.07 -28.56
N VAL A 119 27.34 -6.03 -27.69
CA VAL A 119 28.33 -6.71 -26.86
C VAL A 119 29.33 -7.48 -27.71
N GLY A 120 28.87 -8.16 -28.77
CA GLY A 120 29.72 -8.84 -29.74
C GLY A 120 30.69 -7.87 -30.44
N LEU A 121 30.22 -6.70 -30.87
CA LEU A 121 31.05 -5.67 -31.50
C LEU A 121 32.09 -5.08 -30.54
N ILE A 122 31.72 -4.86 -29.27
CA ILE A 122 32.64 -4.36 -28.25
C ILE A 122 33.72 -5.41 -27.96
N LEU A 123 33.32 -6.67 -27.76
CA LEU A 123 34.27 -7.77 -27.55
C LEU A 123 35.16 -7.98 -28.78
N TRP A 124 34.62 -7.86 -30.00
CA TRP A 124 35.39 -7.92 -31.22
C TRP A 124 36.39 -6.76 -31.33
N GLY A 125 35.99 -5.54 -30.97
CA GLY A 125 36.87 -4.37 -30.94
C GLY A 125 38.00 -4.50 -29.91
N LEU A 126 37.72 -5.13 -28.76
CA LEU A 126 38.72 -5.42 -27.73
C LEU A 126 39.62 -6.61 -28.08
N ALA A 127 39.11 -7.58 -28.85
CA ALA A 127 39.84 -8.76 -29.28
C ALA A 127 40.52 -8.61 -30.64
N SER A 128 40.29 -7.51 -31.36
CA SER A 128 40.96 -7.21 -32.62
C SER A 128 42.40 -6.77 -32.33
N PRO A 129 43.42 -7.57 -32.68
CA PRO A 129 44.80 -7.14 -32.58
C PRO A 129 45.05 -5.99 -33.58
N ASP A 130 45.85 -5.01 -33.15
CA ASP A 130 46.32 -3.90 -33.97
C ASP A 130 46.98 -4.41 -35.26
N ASN A 131 46.25 -4.40 -36.37
CA ASN A 131 46.84 -4.48 -37.71
C ASN A 131 47.18 -3.05 -38.17
N HIS A 132 48.02 -2.36 -37.42
CA HIS A 132 48.72 -1.17 -37.91
C HIS A 132 50.16 -1.56 -38.21
N GLY A 133 50.39 -1.79 -39.50
CA GLY A 133 51.70 -2.09 -40.05
C GLY A 133 52.73 -1.03 -39.66
N THR A 134 53.90 -1.52 -39.27
CA THR A 134 55.12 -0.76 -39.12
C THR A 134 55.52 -0.17 -40.48
N VAL A 135 55.11 1.06 -40.77
CA VAL A 135 55.75 1.91 -41.78
C VAL A 135 56.38 3.07 -41.05
N THR A 136 57.56 2.81 -40.46
CA THR A 136 58.49 3.88 -40.09
C THR A 136 59.20 4.31 -41.35
N ASP A 137 58.72 5.38 -41.96
CA ASP A 137 59.51 6.18 -42.90
C ASP A 137 59.99 7.43 -42.14
N PHE A 138 61.22 7.36 -41.63
CA PHE A 138 61.93 8.51 -41.10
C PHE A 138 63.01 8.92 -42.09
N VAL A 139 62.80 10.10 -42.66
CA VAL A 139 63.77 10.92 -43.39
C VAL A 139 65.11 10.98 -42.64
N ARG A 140 66.16 10.42 -43.27
CA ARG A 140 67.46 11.09 -43.48
C ARG A 140 68.24 10.43 -44.61
#